data_AF-A0A2V5L0A1-F1
#
_entry.id   AF-A0A2V5L0A1-F1
#
_cell.length_a   1.000
_cell.length_b   1.000
_cell.length_c   1.000
_cell.angle_alpha   90.00
_cell.angle_beta   90.00
_cell.angle_gamma   90.00
#
_symmetry.space_group_name_H-M   'P 1'
#
loop_
_entity.id
_entity.type
_entity.pdbx_description
1 polymer ?
#
loop_
_entity_poly.entity_id
_entity_poly.type
_entity_poly.pdbx_seq_one_letter_code
_entity_poly.pdbx_strand_id
1 'polypeptide(L)'
;MPSEGDLSLSFQAQDQNLGNPYQAQAEMGLTKWFEIAIFRGFEPNELIFGTEIGLLIKRPHLLSIGFSNWSPHSHVDPQPYI
;
A
#
# COMPACT_ATOMS: atom_id res chain seq x y z
N MET A 1 -3.21 -4.53 -10.74
CA MET A 1 -3.81 -5.49 -9.80
C MET A 1 -3.22 -6.86 -10.02
N PRO A 2 -2.66 -7.47 -8.97
CA PRO A 2 -2.32 -8.89 -8.90
C PRO A 2 -3.52 -9.76 -9.28
N SER A 3 -3.25 -10.99 -9.73
CA SER A 3 -4.34 -11.94 -9.98
C SER A 3 -4.93 -12.41 -8.64
N GLU A 4 -6.12 -13.00 -8.70
CA GLU A 4 -6.72 -13.61 -7.52
C GLU A 4 -5.81 -14.71 -6.93
N GLY A 5 -5.48 -14.58 -5.65
CA GLY A 5 -4.56 -15.45 -4.93
C GLY A 5 -3.08 -15.09 -5.07
N ASP A 6 -2.72 -14.16 -5.95
CA ASP A 6 -1.33 -13.71 -6.09
C ASP A 6 -0.97 -12.82 -4.89
N LEU A 7 0.09 -13.21 -4.17
CA LEU A 7 0.75 -12.39 -3.16
C LEU A 7 2.01 -11.77 -3.76
N SER A 8 2.04 -10.44 -3.81
CA SER A 8 3.22 -9.65 -4.14
C SER A 8 3.89 -9.18 -2.86
N LEU A 9 5.21 -9.35 -2.79
CA LEU A 9 6.05 -8.80 -1.74
C LEU A 9 7.06 -7.86 -2.38
N SER A 10 7.13 -6.64 -1.87
CA SER A 10 8.03 -5.62 -2.39
C SER A 10 8.74 -4.87 -1.27
N PHE A 11 9.86 -4.27 -1.63
CA PHE A 11 10.60 -3.35 -0.76
C PHE A 11 10.89 -2.08 -1.55
N GLN A 12 10.68 -0.95 -0.91
CA GLN A 12 10.90 0.37 -1.46
C GLN A 12 11.92 1.12 -0.60
N ALA A 13 12.86 1.76 -1.28
CA ALA A 13 13.72 2.79 -0.72
C ALA A 13 13.51 4.10 -1.49
N GLN A 14 13.28 5.20 -0.78
CA GLN A 14 13.02 6.51 -1.39
C GLN A 14 13.57 7.66 -0.54
N ASP A 15 13.54 8.87 -1.10
CA ASP A 15 13.87 10.08 -0.35
C ASP A 15 12.81 10.35 0.74
N GLN A 16 13.27 10.70 1.94
CA GLN A 16 12.41 10.96 3.09
C GLN A 16 11.41 12.10 2.89
N ASN A 17 11.68 13.04 1.97
CA ASN A 17 10.77 14.14 1.67
C ASN A 17 9.56 13.70 0.81
N LEU A 18 9.60 12.50 0.22
CA LEU A 18 8.49 11.94 -0.57
C LEU A 18 7.57 11.04 0.26
N GLY A 19 8.01 10.59 1.44
CA GLY A 19 7.30 9.62 2.27
C GLY A 19 8.27 8.73 3.04
N ASN A 20 7.83 7.54 3.46
CA ASN A 20 8.66 6.66 4.26
C ASN A 20 9.91 6.20 3.48
N PRO A 21 11.13 6.52 3.94
CA PRO A 21 12.37 6.24 3.23
C PRO A 21 12.61 4.74 3.02
N TYR A 22 12.10 3.88 3.91
CA TYR A 22 12.23 2.43 3.81
C TYR A 22 10.89 1.77 4.13
N GLN A 23 10.33 1.06 3.17
CA GLN A 23 9.01 0.44 3.32
C GLN A 23 8.97 -0.97 2.71
N ALA A 24 8.50 -1.93 3.50
CA ALA A 24 8.12 -3.25 3.00
C ALA A 24 6.62 -3.27 2.68
N GLN A 25 6.22 -3.92 1.60
CA GLN A 25 4.83 -3.98 1.16
C GLN A 25 4.44 -5.42 0.87
N ALA A 26 3.22 -5.77 1.24
CA ALA A 26 2.59 -7.03 0.91
C ALA A 26 1.20 -6.76 0.33
N GLU A 27 0.99 -7.13 -0.92
CA GLU A 27 -0.24 -6.88 -1.68
C GLU A 27 -0.83 -8.24 -2.10
N MET A 28 -2.12 -8.45 -1.87
CA MET A 28 -2.80 -9.69 -2.23
C MET A 28 -4.06 -9.41 -3.03
N GLY A 29 -4.14 -9.99 -4.22
CA GLY A 29 -5.36 -10.01 -5.00
C GLY A 29 -6.37 -10.96 -4.37
N LEU A 30 -7.48 -10.44 -3.84
CA LEU A 30 -8.57 -11.26 -3.30
C LEU A 30 -9.58 -11.66 -4.37
N THR A 31 -9.73 -10.84 -5.41
CA THR A 31 -10.47 -11.16 -6.63
C THR A 31 -9.78 -10.46 -7.79
N LYS A 32 -10.21 -10.70 -9.04
CA LYS A 32 -9.69 -9.95 -10.20
C LYS A 32 -9.93 -8.44 -10.19
N TRP A 33 -10.67 -7.88 -9.21
CA TRP A 33 -10.91 -6.44 -9.07
C TRP A 33 -10.66 -5.91 -7.66
N PHE A 34 -10.31 -6.75 -6.70
CA PHE A 34 -10.19 -6.34 -5.30
C PHE A 34 -8.88 -6.84 -4.71
N GLU A 35 -8.20 -5.92 -4.04
CA GLU A 35 -6.89 -6.15 -3.45
C GLU A 35 -6.87 -5.61 -2.02
N ILE A 36 -6.07 -6.26 -1.19
CA ILE A 36 -5.66 -5.73 0.10
C ILE A 36 -4.15 -5.57 0.13
N ALA A 37 -3.70 -4.55 0.84
CA ALA A 37 -2.28 -4.25 0.95
C ALA A 37 -1.90 -3.88 2.38
N ILE A 38 -0.71 -4.30 2.80
CA ILE A 38 -0.09 -3.91 4.06
C ILE A 38 1.25 -3.27 3.73
N PHE A 39 1.44 -2.04 4.20
CA PHE A 39 2.70 -1.31 4.05
C PHE A 39 3.30 -1.10 5.43
N ARG A 40 4.54 -1.54 5.62
CA ARG A 40 5.30 -1.39 6.85
C ARG A 40 6.50 -0.49 6.60
N GLY A 41 6.42 0.73 7.10
CA GLY A 41 7.52 1.67 7.15
C GLY A 41 8.46 1.40 8.33
N PHE A 42 9.75 1.61 8.12
CA PHE A 42 10.76 1.42 9.18
C PHE A 42 11.10 2.74 9.91
N GLU A 43 11.18 3.87 9.21
CA GLU A 43 11.57 5.17 9.77
C GLU A 43 10.80 6.34 9.12
N PRO A 44 9.66 6.81 9.66
CA PRO A 44 9.07 6.42 10.94
C PRO A 44 8.46 5.02 10.90
N ASN A 45 8.28 4.43 12.09
CA ASN A 45 7.68 3.11 12.25
C ASN A 45 6.17 3.17 11.95
N GLU A 46 5.83 2.96 10.69
CA GLU A 46 4.50 3.20 10.15
C GLU A 46 3.85 1.91 9.71
N LEU A 47 2.53 1.80 9.89
CA LEU A 47 1.75 0.71 9.30
C LEU A 47 0.57 1.33 8.54
N ILE A 48 0.38 0.89 7.32
CA ILE A 48 -0.80 1.24 6.50
C ILE A 48 -1.51 -0.05 6.12
N PHE A 49 -2.82 -0.07 6.31
CA PHE A 49 -3.68 -1.09 5.71
C PHE A 49 -4.49 -0.46 4.57
N GLY A 50 -4.29 -0.97 3.36
CA GLY A 50 -4.96 -0.51 2.15
C GLY A 50 -5.94 -1.53 1.63
N THR A 51 -7.00 -1.03 1.00
CA THR A 51 -7.89 -1.82 0.13
C THR A 51 -8.05 -1.10 -1.19
N GLU A 52 -8.03 -1.83 -2.30
CA GLU A 52 -8.18 -1.25 -3.64
C GLU A 52 -9.23 -1.99 -4.45
N ILE A 53 -10.11 -1.24 -5.12
CA ILE A 53 -11.14 -1.72 -6.05
C ILE A 53 -10.84 -1.18 -7.45
N GLY A 54 -10.69 -2.08 -8.42
CA GLY A 54 -10.43 -1.75 -9.81
C GLY A 54 -11.69 -1.25 -10.53
N LEU A 55 -11.62 -0.05 -11.10
CA LEU A 55 -12.65 0.54 -11.96
C LEU A 55 -12.41 0.23 -13.44
N LEU A 56 -11.14 0.20 -13.87
CA LEU A 56 -10.71 -0.18 -15.22
C LEU A 56 -9.43 -1.01 -15.14
N ILE A 57 -9.45 -2.24 -15.66
CA ILE A 57 -8.29 -3.13 -15.67
C ILE A 57 -8.04 -3.55 -17.13
N LYS A 58 -7.25 -2.75 -17.86
CA LYS A 58 -6.93 -3.00 -19.27
C LYS A 58 -5.49 -2.60 -19.57
N ARG A 59 -4.59 -3.58 -19.64
CA ARG A 59 -3.15 -3.36 -19.89
C ARG A 59 -2.90 -2.37 -21.04
N PRO A 60 -1.97 -1.39 -20.88
CA PRO A 60 -1.17 -1.10 -19.68
C PRO A 60 -1.88 -0.24 -18.62
N HIS A 61 -3.17 0.08 -18.79
CA HIS A 61 -3.91 1.02 -17.97
C HIS A 61 -4.63 0.33 -16.80
N LEU A 62 -4.55 0.95 -15.63
CA LEU A 62 -5.31 0.62 -14.42
C LEU A 62 -5.92 1.90 -13.87
N LEU A 63 -7.22 1.88 -13.60
CA LEU A 63 -7.89 2.89 -12.77
C LEU A 63 -8.53 2.17 -11.60
N SER A 64 -8.32 2.69 -10.40
CA SER A 64 -8.82 2.12 -9.17
C SER A 64 -9.11 3.19 -8.14
N ILE A 65 -9.89 2.80 -7.14
CA ILE A 65 -10.17 3.60 -5.95
C ILE A 65 -9.94 2.73 -4.73
N GLY A 66 -9.66 3.33 -3.58
CA GLY A 66 -9.34 2.57 -2.39
C GLY A 66 -9.53 3.35 -1.11
N PHE A 67 -9.39 2.62 -0.02
CA PHE A 67 -9.32 3.16 1.33
C PHE A 67 -7.94 2.83 1.89
N SER A 68 -7.38 3.76 2.63
CA SER A 68 -6.11 3.58 3.32
C SER A 68 -6.31 3.97 4.78
N ASN A 69 -6.08 3.02 5.69
CA ASN A 69 -6.00 3.27 7.11
C ASN A 69 -4.53 3.50 7.48
N TRP A 70 -4.21 4.76 7.71
CA TRP A 70 -2.89 5.22 8.11
C TRP A 70 -2.80 5.18 9.65
N SER A 71 -1.92 4.33 10.17
CA SER A 71 -1.65 4.10 11.61
C SER A 71 -2.66 3.23 12.38
N PRO A 72 -2.69 1.90 12.12
CA PRO A 72 -3.29 0.92 13.04
C PRO A 72 -2.54 0.76 14.38
N HIS A 73 -1.36 1.37 14.54
CA HIS A 73 -0.63 1.36 15.81
C HIS A 73 -1.02 2.57 16.64
N SER A 74 -1.62 2.35 17.83
CA SER A 74 -1.78 3.46 18.76
C SER A 74 -0.39 4.01 19.14
N HIS A 75 -0.25 5.34 19.15
CA HIS A 75 0.92 6.09 19.62
C HIS A 75 2.09 6.34 18.65
N VAL A 76 1.95 6.09 17.35
CA VAL A 76 2.88 6.63 16.35
C VAL A 76 2.17 7.70 15.54
N ASP A 77 2.68 8.94 15.63
CA ASP A 77 2.22 10.02 14.77
C ASP A 77 2.57 9.67 13.32
N PRO A 78 1.62 9.77 12.37
CA PRO A 78 1.93 9.57 10.97
C PRO A 78 3.02 10.54 10.53
N GLN A 79 3.81 10.16 9.52
CA GLN A 79 4.79 11.08 8.95
C GLN A 79 4.08 12.38 8.56
N PRO A 80 4.47 13.54 9.14
CA PRO A 80 3.79 14.79 8.84
C PRO A 80 3.99 15.12 7.35
N TYR A 81 2.93 15.58 6.70
CA TYR A 81 3.04 16.22 5.38
C TYR A 81 3.97 17.43 5.53
N ILE A 82 5.07 17.45 4.79
CA ILE A 82 5.96 18.62 4.67
C ILE A 82 5.31 19.63 3.72
#